data_AF-A0A938D629-F1
#
_entry.id   AF-A0A938D629-F1
#
_cell.length_a   1.000
_cell.length_b   1.000
_cell.length_c   1.000
_cell.angle_alpha   90.00
_cell.angle_beta   90.00
_cell.angle_gamma   90.00
#
_symmetry.space_group_name_H-M   'P 1'
#
loop_
_entity.id
_entity.type
_entity.pdbx_description
1 polymer ?
#
loop_
_entity_poly.entity_id
_entity_poly.type
_entity_poly.pdbx_seq_one_letter_code
_entity_poly.pdbx_strand_id
1 'polypeptide(L)'
;MVGITGYGAYVPRLRLSRQAVYDANKWFAPGLRGQAKGERAMANWDEDSVTMGVEAARDCLNGTDPKSLRNLFFASTTLPFKDRQNAGVIGTALTVEQGLMASDVAGSQKAGTSALIAGLTAAQSGAPTLVVAAEKRMARVASANELQFGDGAAAMLCGTDKVIAKLLAHHSVSMDFVDHFRGDESDFDYTWEERWIRDEGYVKIVPPAVKAALAAAKLKGADINHFVMPALMAAIPKQMAKMCGVAETAVRDNLGANLGDTGAAHSLMVLAHTLESAKPGERIMVLAFGQGLDVVILEVTEEIAKLSKRRGVSGWLARGKVETNYMKFLAFNDMLPIDKGMRAEFDKKTALSVLWRKRDMIYGLVGGKCRVCGTVQFPKSQVCVNPNCHAMDSQDDYSMQGLEAAVMSFTADSLTYSPDPPAYYGMITFPEGGRFMADFTDSDKEQVKVGAKMRMTFRIRDNDQMRGGFKRYFWKAAPA
;
A
#
# COMPACT_ATOMS: atom_id res chain seq x y z
N MET A 1 6.72 10.86 -25.22
CA MET A 1 7.57 10.01 -24.34
C MET A 1 6.65 9.47 -23.25
N VAL A 2 6.71 8.19 -22.92
CA VAL A 2 5.89 7.62 -21.83
C VAL A 2 6.80 7.22 -20.67
N GLY A 3 6.30 7.32 -19.45
CA GLY A 3 7.02 6.88 -18.27
C GLY A 3 6.26 7.12 -16.97
N ILE A 4 6.99 7.04 -15.87
CA ILE A 4 6.49 7.39 -14.55
C ILE A 4 6.55 8.91 -14.42
N THR A 5 5.50 9.50 -13.84
CA THR A 5 5.30 10.94 -13.61
C THR A 5 5.18 11.28 -12.13
N GLY A 6 4.91 10.27 -11.28
CA GLY A 6 4.87 10.39 -9.83
C GLY A 6 4.99 9.01 -9.19
N TYR A 7 5.47 8.97 -7.95
CA TYR A 7 5.57 7.76 -7.14
C TYR A 7 5.09 8.03 -5.71
N GLY A 8 4.64 6.99 -5.03
CA GLY A 8 4.23 7.03 -3.63
C GLY A 8 4.37 5.66 -2.98
N ALA A 9 4.40 5.66 -1.66
CA ALA A 9 4.46 4.42 -0.89
C ALA A 9 3.57 4.52 0.35
N TYR A 10 3.37 3.38 1.00
CA TYR A 10 2.82 3.29 2.32
C TYR A 10 3.47 2.10 3.04
N VAL A 11 3.94 2.35 4.26
CA VAL A 11 4.33 1.31 5.21
C VAL A 11 3.47 1.49 6.45
N PRO A 12 2.83 0.42 6.97
CA PRO A 12 2.15 0.44 8.27
C PRO A 12 3.01 1.09 9.36
N ARG A 13 2.40 1.52 10.46
CA ARG A 13 3.19 2.08 11.57
C ARG A 13 3.90 0.98 12.37
N LEU A 14 3.24 -0.14 12.60
CA LEU A 14 3.73 -1.20 13.48
C LEU A 14 4.83 -2.03 12.81
N ARG A 15 5.82 -2.44 13.61
CA ARG A 15 6.96 -3.25 13.20
C ARG A 15 7.06 -4.47 14.11
N LEU A 16 6.75 -5.66 13.59
CA LEU A 16 6.86 -6.88 14.39
C LEU A 16 8.34 -7.20 14.62
N SER A 17 8.73 -7.28 15.90
CA SER A 17 10.06 -7.74 16.30
C SER A 17 10.23 -9.22 15.93
N ARG A 18 11.20 -9.51 15.06
CA ARG A 18 11.54 -10.90 14.69
C ARG A 18 12.05 -11.70 15.88
N GLN A 19 12.70 -11.01 16.82
CA GLN A 19 13.17 -11.62 18.05
C GLN A 19 12.01 -12.08 18.94
N ALA A 20 10.94 -11.27 19.03
CA ALA A 20 9.75 -11.65 19.79
C ALA A 20 9.03 -12.88 19.19
N VAL A 21 8.93 -12.95 17.85
CA VAL A 21 8.38 -14.11 17.15
C VAL A 21 9.24 -15.35 17.41
N TYR A 22 10.57 -15.23 17.30
CA TYR A 22 11.48 -16.34 17.57
C TYR A 22 11.39 -16.80 19.03
N ASP A 23 11.39 -15.89 20.00
CA ASP A 23 11.34 -16.27 21.42
C ASP A 23 10.06 -17.02 21.79
N ALA A 24 8.92 -16.67 21.18
CA ALA A 24 7.65 -17.38 21.36
C ALA A 24 7.66 -18.78 20.73
N ASN A 25 8.43 -19.00 19.65
CA ASN A 25 8.38 -20.21 18.84
C ASN A 25 9.65 -21.10 18.91
N LYS A 26 10.72 -20.67 19.60
CA LYS A 26 12.02 -21.38 19.63
C LYS A 26 11.96 -22.79 20.20
N TRP A 27 10.92 -23.11 20.98
CA TRP A 27 10.69 -24.47 21.48
C TRP A 27 10.32 -25.44 20.34
N PHE A 28 9.67 -24.93 19.29
CA PHE A 28 9.25 -25.70 18.10
C PHE A 28 10.23 -25.52 16.93
N ALA A 29 10.68 -24.29 16.66
CA ALA A 29 11.51 -23.95 15.50
C ALA A 29 12.83 -23.23 15.89
N PRO A 30 13.74 -23.88 16.66
CA PRO A 30 15.00 -23.26 17.11
C PRO A 30 15.95 -22.89 15.94
N GLY A 31 15.80 -23.54 14.78
CA GLY A 31 16.60 -23.25 13.59
C GLY A 31 16.39 -21.85 13.00
N LEU A 32 15.30 -21.16 13.36
CA LEU A 32 15.00 -19.81 12.86
C LEU A 32 15.82 -18.69 13.52
N ARG A 33 16.72 -19.01 14.46
CA ARG A 33 17.53 -18.02 15.19
C ARG A 33 18.29 -17.06 14.28
N GLY A 34 18.79 -17.54 13.13
CA GLY A 34 19.51 -16.71 12.16
C GLY A 34 18.64 -15.62 11.52
N GLN A 35 17.32 -15.77 11.54
CA GLN A 35 16.35 -14.82 10.99
C GLN A 35 15.68 -13.95 12.07
N ALA A 36 16.06 -14.11 13.34
CA ALA A 36 15.45 -13.39 14.47
C ALA A 36 15.89 -11.92 14.58
N LYS A 37 16.83 -11.46 13.75
CA LYS A 37 17.36 -10.09 13.80
C LYS A 37 16.50 -9.10 13.00
N GLY A 38 16.27 -7.93 13.59
CA GLY A 38 15.55 -6.82 12.96
C GLY A 38 14.04 -6.95 13.14
N GLU A 39 13.31 -6.35 12.21
CA GLU A 39 11.85 -6.24 12.27
C GLU A 39 11.23 -6.34 10.88
N ARG A 40 9.92 -6.57 10.83
CA ARG A 40 9.13 -6.48 9.60
C ARG A 40 7.95 -5.55 9.80
N ALA A 41 7.49 -4.91 8.74
CA ALA A 41 6.23 -4.20 8.79
C ALA A 41 5.08 -5.18 9.07
N MET A 42 4.17 -4.77 9.96
CA MET A 42 2.89 -5.45 10.20
C MET A 42 1.77 -4.41 10.11
N ALA A 43 0.76 -4.73 9.32
CA ALA A 43 -0.49 -3.99 9.28
C ALA A 43 -1.16 -4.01 10.67
N ASN A 44 -1.74 -2.88 11.05
CA ASN A 44 -2.64 -2.79 12.18
C ASN A 44 -3.95 -3.55 11.88
N TRP A 45 -4.77 -3.82 12.88
CA TRP A 45 -6.03 -4.54 12.73
C TRP A 45 -7.01 -3.87 11.75
N ASP A 46 -6.85 -2.56 11.55
CA ASP A 46 -7.66 -1.73 10.68
C ASP A 46 -7.04 -1.45 9.31
N GLU A 47 -6.05 -2.25 8.91
CA GLU A 47 -5.35 -2.14 7.63
C GLU A 47 -5.42 -3.44 6.81
N ASP A 48 -5.66 -3.28 5.51
CA ASP A 48 -5.52 -4.31 4.47
C ASP A 48 -4.87 -3.73 3.19
N SER A 49 -4.71 -4.57 2.16
CA SER A 49 -4.11 -4.18 0.88
C SER A 49 -4.84 -3.00 0.22
N VAL A 50 -6.16 -2.86 0.37
CA VAL A 50 -6.92 -1.71 -0.14
C VAL A 50 -6.58 -0.44 0.62
N THR A 51 -6.60 -0.47 1.96
CA THR A 51 -6.28 0.72 2.76
C THR A 51 -4.85 1.20 2.54
N MET A 52 -3.89 0.28 2.46
CA MET A 52 -2.49 0.60 2.18
C MET A 52 -2.34 1.14 0.77
N GLY A 53 -3.04 0.55 -0.20
CA GLY A 53 -3.10 1.03 -1.58
C GLY A 53 -3.64 2.45 -1.70
N VAL A 54 -4.69 2.80 -0.97
CA VAL A 54 -5.23 4.18 -0.92
C VAL A 54 -4.18 5.15 -0.38
N GLU A 55 -3.51 4.84 0.72
CA GLU A 55 -2.50 5.75 1.29
C GLU A 55 -1.27 5.90 0.37
N ALA A 56 -0.83 4.82 -0.28
CA ALA A 56 0.25 4.88 -1.27
C ALA A 56 -0.13 5.71 -2.51
N ALA A 57 -1.38 5.57 -2.98
CA ALA A 57 -1.92 6.37 -4.08
C ALA A 57 -2.02 7.86 -3.71
N ARG A 58 -2.45 8.19 -2.48
CA ARG A 58 -2.50 9.57 -1.98
C ARG A 58 -1.12 10.22 -1.90
N ASP A 59 -0.11 9.47 -1.43
CA ASP A 59 1.27 9.93 -1.47
C ASP A 59 1.72 10.17 -2.92
N CYS A 60 1.42 9.23 -3.83
CA CYS A 60 1.77 9.32 -5.25
C CYS A 60 1.17 10.54 -5.96
N LEU A 61 -0.12 10.80 -5.71
CA LEU A 61 -0.88 11.89 -6.32
C LEU A 61 -0.66 13.25 -5.65
N ASN A 62 0.28 13.40 -4.70
CA ASN A 62 0.55 14.70 -4.09
C ASN A 62 0.92 15.75 -5.16
N GLY A 63 0.09 16.79 -5.30
CA GLY A 63 0.23 17.81 -6.36
C GLY A 63 -0.37 17.43 -7.73
N THR A 64 -1.14 16.34 -7.81
CA THR A 64 -1.88 15.91 -9.00
C THR A 64 -3.36 15.77 -8.64
N ASP A 65 -4.25 16.31 -9.47
CA ASP A 65 -5.70 16.14 -9.27
C ASP A 65 -6.10 14.68 -9.56
N PRO A 66 -6.63 13.92 -8.56
CA PRO A 66 -7.09 12.56 -8.79
C PRO A 66 -8.17 12.44 -9.88
N LYS A 67 -8.96 13.48 -10.12
CA LYS A 67 -9.99 13.47 -11.18
C LYS A 67 -9.42 13.40 -12.60
N SER A 68 -8.13 13.68 -12.76
CA SER A 68 -7.43 13.53 -14.05
C SER A 68 -7.19 12.07 -14.44
N LEU A 69 -7.28 11.13 -13.48
CA LEU A 69 -7.05 9.71 -13.74
C LEU A 69 -8.07 9.13 -14.71
N ARG A 70 -7.60 8.22 -15.55
CA ARG A 70 -8.42 7.49 -16.53
C ARG A 70 -8.33 5.98 -16.37
N ASN A 71 -7.17 5.48 -15.92
CA ASN A 71 -6.98 4.07 -15.63
C ASN A 71 -6.44 3.88 -14.21
N LEU A 72 -6.87 2.81 -13.55
CA LEU A 72 -6.38 2.36 -12.26
C LEU A 72 -6.15 0.84 -12.32
N PHE A 73 -4.90 0.42 -12.19
CA PHE A 73 -4.55 -0.98 -11.99
C PHE A 73 -4.17 -1.22 -10.54
N PHE A 74 -4.87 -2.11 -9.85
CA PHE A 74 -4.55 -2.51 -8.48
C PHE A 74 -4.04 -3.94 -8.44
N ALA A 75 -2.76 -4.11 -8.09
CA ALA A 75 -2.10 -5.40 -8.02
C ALA A 75 -1.98 -5.93 -6.59
N SER A 76 -2.44 -7.15 -6.37
CA SER A 76 -2.27 -7.85 -5.09
C SER A 76 -2.58 -9.32 -5.24
N THR A 77 -1.91 -10.16 -4.45
CA THR A 77 -2.30 -11.55 -4.21
C THR A 77 -3.20 -11.69 -2.98
N THR A 78 -3.37 -10.63 -2.18
CA THR A 78 -4.12 -10.59 -0.91
C THR A 78 -5.28 -9.59 -0.94
N LEU A 79 -6.06 -9.60 -2.04
CA LEU A 79 -7.23 -8.75 -2.19
C LEU A 79 -8.32 -9.11 -1.15
N PRO A 80 -8.93 -8.11 -0.46
CA PRO A 80 -9.92 -8.38 0.58
C PRO A 80 -11.28 -8.85 0.02
N PHE A 81 -11.56 -8.59 -1.26
CA PHE A 81 -12.76 -9.11 -1.91
C PHE A 81 -12.40 -9.99 -3.12
N LYS A 82 -13.02 -11.18 -3.16
CA LYS A 82 -12.92 -12.13 -4.28
C LYS A 82 -13.80 -11.72 -5.47
N ASP A 83 -15.02 -11.24 -5.21
CA ASP A 83 -16.02 -10.85 -6.21
C ASP A 83 -16.65 -9.48 -5.89
N ARG A 84 -15.78 -8.49 -5.67
CA ARG A 84 -16.09 -7.07 -5.64
C ARG A 84 -14.82 -6.34 -6.05
N GLN A 85 -14.91 -5.46 -7.04
CA GLN A 85 -13.73 -4.82 -7.60
C GLN A 85 -13.00 -3.95 -6.54
N ASN A 86 -11.76 -4.32 -6.22
CA ASN A 86 -10.96 -3.71 -5.18
C ASN A 86 -10.40 -2.36 -5.64
N ALA A 87 -9.92 -2.29 -6.89
CA ALA A 87 -9.53 -1.06 -7.57
C ALA A 87 -10.67 -0.03 -7.55
N GLY A 88 -11.93 -0.46 -7.74
CA GLY A 88 -13.09 0.43 -7.66
C GLY A 88 -13.25 1.09 -6.28
N VAL A 89 -12.92 0.37 -5.20
CA VAL A 89 -12.89 0.93 -3.84
C VAL A 89 -11.80 1.99 -3.71
N ILE A 90 -10.59 1.73 -4.23
CA ILE A 90 -9.48 2.70 -4.24
C ILE A 90 -9.86 3.95 -5.03
N GLY A 91 -10.40 3.80 -6.25
CA GLY A 91 -10.83 4.93 -7.09
C GLY A 91 -11.90 5.79 -6.40
N THR A 92 -12.87 5.16 -5.75
CA THR A 92 -13.90 5.88 -4.96
C THR A 92 -13.28 6.61 -3.76
N ALA A 93 -12.35 5.98 -3.04
CA ALA A 93 -11.66 6.59 -1.91
C ALA A 93 -10.80 7.78 -2.34
N LEU A 94 -10.24 7.76 -3.55
CA LEU A 94 -9.50 8.87 -4.16
C LEU A 94 -10.40 9.94 -4.81
N THR A 95 -11.73 9.80 -4.72
CA THR A 95 -12.72 10.69 -5.37
C THR A 95 -12.53 10.81 -6.89
N VAL A 96 -12.09 9.73 -7.53
CA VAL A 96 -12.07 9.66 -8.99
C VAL A 96 -13.48 9.36 -9.48
N GLU A 97 -14.03 10.26 -10.31
CA GLU A 97 -15.40 10.22 -10.78
C GLU A 97 -15.64 9.16 -11.89
N GLN A 98 -16.82 9.21 -12.51
CA GLN A 98 -17.19 8.39 -13.65
C GLN A 98 -16.19 8.55 -14.80
N GLY A 99 -15.86 7.44 -15.48
CA GLY A 99 -14.87 7.41 -16.55
C GLY A 99 -13.51 6.83 -16.16
N LEU A 100 -13.35 6.36 -14.91
CA LEU A 100 -12.22 5.53 -14.52
C LEU A 100 -12.39 4.09 -15.00
N MET A 101 -11.46 3.60 -15.82
CA MET A 101 -11.27 2.18 -16.04
C MET A 101 -10.46 1.61 -14.88
N ALA A 102 -11.06 0.77 -14.06
CA ALA A 102 -10.41 0.11 -12.93
C ALA A 102 -10.23 -1.37 -13.23
N SER A 103 -9.09 -1.95 -12.82
CA SER A 103 -8.81 -3.38 -12.95
C SER A 103 -7.99 -3.89 -11.77
N ASP A 104 -8.38 -5.06 -11.26
CA ASP A 104 -7.57 -5.82 -10.30
C ASP A 104 -6.57 -6.72 -11.09
N VAL A 105 -5.34 -6.85 -10.60
CA VAL A 105 -4.27 -7.68 -11.18
C VAL A 105 -3.75 -8.63 -10.11
N ALA A 106 -3.92 -9.94 -10.29
CA ALA A 106 -3.62 -10.95 -9.27
C ALA A 106 -2.96 -12.19 -9.87
N GLY A 107 -2.75 -13.22 -9.05
CA GLY A 107 -2.33 -14.55 -9.50
C GLY A 107 -0.83 -14.77 -9.66
N SER A 108 0.02 -13.80 -9.31
CA SER A 108 1.47 -13.97 -9.26
C SER A 108 2.16 -12.88 -8.43
N GLN A 109 3.33 -13.17 -7.87
CA GLN A 109 4.18 -12.16 -7.21
C GLN A 109 4.77 -11.12 -8.18
N LYS A 110 4.74 -11.37 -9.51
CA LYS A 110 5.06 -10.31 -10.49
C LYS A 110 3.86 -9.42 -10.84
N ALA A 111 2.70 -9.59 -10.21
CA ALA A 111 1.49 -8.83 -10.53
C ALA A 111 1.70 -7.30 -10.45
N GLY A 112 2.52 -6.80 -9.52
CA GLY A 112 2.82 -5.37 -9.42
C GLY A 112 3.57 -4.82 -10.63
N THR A 113 4.60 -5.51 -11.12
CA THR A 113 5.32 -5.09 -12.33
C THR A 113 4.53 -5.35 -13.60
N SER A 114 3.72 -6.42 -13.65
CA SER A 114 2.79 -6.66 -14.76
C SER A 114 1.77 -5.51 -14.87
N ALA A 115 1.24 -5.05 -13.72
CA ALA A 115 0.38 -3.87 -13.67
C ALA A 115 1.12 -2.58 -14.06
N LEU A 116 2.40 -2.43 -13.69
CA LEU A 116 3.23 -1.31 -14.14
C LEU A 116 3.42 -1.29 -15.66
N ILE A 117 3.73 -2.45 -16.27
CA ILE A 117 3.88 -2.57 -17.73
C ILE A 117 2.55 -2.25 -18.43
N ALA A 118 1.44 -2.81 -17.94
CA ALA A 118 0.11 -2.51 -18.46
C ALA A 118 -0.22 -1.01 -18.32
N GLY A 119 0.09 -0.41 -17.17
CA GLY A 119 -0.14 1.00 -16.90
C GLY A 119 0.69 1.94 -17.77
N LEU A 120 1.97 1.62 -17.97
CA LEU A 120 2.84 2.35 -18.91
C LEU A 120 2.35 2.22 -20.35
N THR A 121 1.85 1.05 -20.74
CA THR A 121 1.27 0.82 -22.07
C THR A 121 0.00 1.63 -22.26
N ALA A 122 -0.93 1.58 -21.30
CA ALA A 122 -2.17 2.34 -21.33
C ALA A 122 -1.92 3.87 -21.38
N ALA A 123 -0.92 4.34 -20.64
CA ALA A 123 -0.53 5.75 -20.60
C ALA A 123 0.01 6.29 -21.93
N GLN A 124 0.42 5.44 -22.89
CA GLN A 124 0.88 5.88 -24.21
C GLN A 124 -0.18 6.64 -24.99
N SER A 125 -1.47 6.37 -24.72
CA SER A 125 -2.60 7.08 -25.29
C SER A 125 -2.79 8.50 -24.73
N GLY A 126 -1.94 8.94 -23.79
CA GLY A 126 -2.07 10.22 -23.09
C GLY A 126 -3.03 10.16 -21.89
N ALA A 127 -3.59 8.98 -21.57
CA ALA A 127 -4.49 8.77 -20.43
C ALA A 127 -3.70 8.58 -19.11
N PRO A 128 -3.78 9.50 -18.13
CA PRO A 128 -3.10 9.34 -16.86
C PRO A 128 -3.54 8.05 -16.16
N THR A 129 -2.57 7.20 -15.83
CA THR A 129 -2.81 5.84 -15.38
C THR A 129 -2.13 5.61 -14.04
N LEU A 130 -2.93 5.33 -13.01
CA LEU A 130 -2.41 5.01 -11.69
C LEU A 130 -2.23 3.49 -11.56
N VAL A 131 -1.05 3.07 -11.15
CA VAL A 131 -0.74 1.69 -10.80
C VAL A 131 -0.51 1.65 -9.30
N VAL A 132 -1.22 0.79 -8.60
CA VAL A 132 -1.08 0.56 -7.16
C VAL A 132 -0.78 -0.91 -6.95
N ALA A 133 0.18 -1.24 -6.10
CA ALA A 133 0.41 -2.61 -5.65
C ALA A 133 0.46 -2.64 -4.11
N ALA A 134 -0.20 -3.61 -3.49
CA ALA A 134 -0.22 -3.75 -2.04
C ALA A 134 -0.29 -5.22 -1.61
N GLU A 135 0.33 -5.54 -0.48
CA GLU A 135 0.30 -6.89 0.09
C GLU A 135 0.17 -6.88 1.60
N LYS A 136 -0.64 -7.81 2.12
CA LYS A 136 -0.73 -8.20 3.53
C LYS A 136 -0.76 -9.73 3.60
N ARG A 137 0.39 -10.37 3.42
CA ARG A 137 0.48 -11.84 3.33
C ARG A 137 0.53 -12.46 4.71
N MET A 138 -0.31 -13.48 4.89
CA MET A 138 -0.24 -14.36 6.04
C MET A 138 0.83 -15.42 5.84
N ALA A 139 1.45 -15.84 6.94
CA ALA A 139 2.39 -16.94 6.98
C ALA A 139 2.02 -17.86 8.13
N ARG A 140 2.35 -19.14 8.03
CA ARG A 140 2.18 -20.07 9.15
C ARG A 140 3.05 -19.64 10.33
N VAL A 141 2.55 -19.81 11.54
CA VAL A 141 3.33 -19.58 12.77
C VAL A 141 4.58 -20.45 12.78
N ALA A 142 5.67 -19.91 13.34
CA ALA A 142 6.96 -20.59 13.43
C ALA A 142 7.57 -20.97 12.06
N SER A 143 7.31 -20.18 11.02
CA SER A 143 7.89 -20.36 9.68
C SER A 143 8.90 -19.26 9.33
N ALA A 144 9.80 -19.54 8.37
CA ALA A 144 10.69 -18.51 7.82
C ALA A 144 9.91 -17.34 7.20
N ASN A 145 8.83 -17.65 6.47
CA ASN A 145 7.96 -16.64 5.83
C ASN A 145 7.35 -15.67 6.84
N GLU A 146 7.01 -16.13 8.06
CA GLU A 146 6.50 -15.25 9.12
C GLU A 146 7.51 -14.17 9.52
N LEU A 147 8.80 -14.50 9.53
CA LEU A 147 9.89 -13.57 9.81
C LEU A 147 10.22 -12.70 8.59
N GLN A 148 10.11 -13.24 7.38
CA GLN A 148 10.59 -12.61 6.16
C GLN A 148 9.57 -11.68 5.49
N PHE A 149 8.28 -12.02 5.51
CA PHE A 149 7.25 -11.21 4.87
C PHE A 149 7.14 -9.82 5.54
N GLY A 150 6.53 -8.89 4.83
CA GLY A 150 6.21 -7.56 5.29
C GLY A 150 4.92 -7.08 4.65
N ASP A 151 4.26 -6.12 5.28
CA ASP A 151 3.03 -5.51 4.78
C ASP A 151 3.34 -4.11 4.24
N GLY A 152 2.76 -3.75 3.09
CA GLY A 152 3.01 -2.44 2.49
C GLY A 152 2.38 -2.26 1.13
N ALA A 153 2.48 -1.03 0.60
CA ALA A 153 1.97 -0.68 -0.71
C ALA A 153 2.83 0.37 -1.41
N ALA A 154 2.90 0.30 -2.73
CA ALA A 154 3.54 1.29 -3.59
C ALA A 154 2.59 1.72 -4.70
N ALA A 155 2.75 2.95 -5.18
CA ALA A 155 1.98 3.48 -6.29
C ALA A 155 2.86 4.23 -7.29
N MET A 156 2.54 4.09 -8.57
CA MET A 156 3.24 4.72 -9.70
C MET A 156 2.19 5.39 -10.60
N LEU A 157 2.34 6.69 -10.84
CA LEU A 157 1.54 7.41 -11.81
C LEU A 157 2.24 7.38 -13.16
N CYS A 158 1.62 6.77 -14.17
CA CYS A 158 2.14 6.65 -15.53
C CYS A 158 1.48 7.69 -16.45
N GLY A 159 2.27 8.30 -17.32
CA GLY A 159 1.80 9.37 -18.21
C GLY A 159 2.83 9.76 -19.26
N THR A 160 2.49 10.78 -20.05
CA THR A 160 3.35 11.35 -21.10
C THR A 160 3.89 12.74 -20.77
N ASP A 161 3.33 13.39 -19.75
CA ASP A 161 3.68 14.74 -19.32
C ASP A 161 4.39 14.71 -17.97
N LYS A 162 5.39 15.57 -17.77
CA LYS A 162 6.19 15.64 -16.52
C LYS A 162 6.77 14.28 -16.11
N VAL A 163 7.25 13.52 -17.09
CA VAL A 163 7.80 12.17 -16.91
C VAL A 163 9.10 12.25 -16.12
N ILE A 164 9.11 11.80 -14.86
CA ILE A 164 10.26 11.76 -13.95
C ILE A 164 11.21 10.59 -14.26
N ALA A 165 10.69 9.50 -14.85
CA ALA A 165 11.47 8.36 -15.27
C ALA A 165 10.87 7.77 -16.55
N LYS A 166 11.54 7.95 -17.68
CA LYS A 166 11.05 7.52 -19.00
C LYS A 166 11.28 6.04 -19.22
N LEU A 167 10.32 5.38 -19.85
CA LEU A 167 10.45 3.98 -20.23
C LEU A 167 11.42 3.83 -21.41
N LEU A 168 12.48 3.05 -21.22
CA LEU A 168 13.42 2.68 -22.29
C LEU A 168 13.02 1.36 -22.96
N ALA A 169 12.72 0.35 -22.15
CA ALA A 169 12.24 -0.94 -22.61
C ALA A 169 11.54 -1.69 -21.48
N HIS A 170 10.71 -2.66 -21.83
CA HIS A 170 10.26 -3.70 -20.92
C HIS A 170 10.31 -5.06 -21.64
N HIS A 171 10.37 -6.13 -20.86
CA HIS A 171 10.32 -7.50 -21.36
C HIS A 171 9.63 -8.39 -20.34
N SER A 172 8.76 -9.28 -20.81
CA SER A 172 8.05 -10.22 -19.95
C SER A 172 8.23 -11.63 -20.47
N VAL A 173 8.52 -12.55 -19.56
CA VAL A 173 8.55 -13.99 -19.77
C VAL A 173 7.50 -14.58 -18.83
N SER A 174 6.54 -15.32 -19.38
CA SER A 174 5.53 -16.02 -18.58
C SER A 174 5.78 -17.51 -18.68
N MET A 175 5.91 -18.18 -17.55
CA MET A 175 6.22 -19.61 -17.47
C MET A 175 5.46 -20.19 -16.30
N ASP A 176 4.84 -21.35 -16.46
CA ASP A 176 4.23 -22.09 -15.35
C ASP A 176 5.31 -22.75 -14.49
N PHE A 177 6.15 -21.91 -13.87
CA PHE A 177 7.22 -22.28 -12.95
C PHE A 177 6.72 -22.02 -11.53
N VAL A 178 6.21 -23.06 -10.88
CA VAL A 178 5.59 -22.96 -9.56
C VAL A 178 6.67 -22.97 -8.47
N ASP A 179 7.21 -21.80 -8.14
CA ASP A 179 8.13 -21.60 -7.03
C ASP A 179 7.41 -21.57 -5.67
N HIS A 180 6.18 -21.06 -5.67
CA HIS A 180 5.22 -21.13 -4.59
C HIS A 180 3.80 -21.01 -5.15
N PHE A 181 2.80 -21.36 -4.34
CA PHE A 181 1.40 -21.11 -4.67
C PHE A 181 0.53 -20.96 -3.42
N ARG A 182 -0.65 -20.38 -3.58
CA ARG A 182 -1.73 -20.38 -2.59
C ARG A 182 -3.04 -20.72 -3.28
N GLY A 183 -3.62 -21.85 -2.91
CA GLY A 183 -4.94 -22.28 -3.41
C GLY A 183 -6.09 -21.50 -2.77
N ASP A 184 -7.27 -21.54 -3.39
CA ASP A 184 -8.46 -20.81 -2.92
C ASP A 184 -8.93 -21.21 -1.50
N GLU A 185 -8.61 -22.43 -1.10
CA GLU A 185 -8.93 -23.02 0.20
C GLU A 185 -7.82 -22.83 1.26
N SER A 186 -6.73 -22.12 0.93
CA SER A 186 -5.59 -21.91 1.82
C SER A 186 -5.37 -20.44 2.13
N ASP A 187 -5.17 -20.13 3.41
CA ASP A 187 -4.77 -18.81 3.87
C ASP A 187 -3.27 -18.54 3.68
N PHE A 188 -2.46 -19.61 3.62
CA PHE A 188 -1.00 -19.55 3.62
C PHE A 188 -0.40 -19.99 2.30
N ASP A 189 0.70 -19.36 1.92
CA ASP A 189 1.54 -19.78 0.80
C ASP A 189 2.19 -21.13 1.10
N TYR A 190 2.28 -21.97 0.07
CA TYR A 190 3.10 -23.18 0.03
C TYR A 190 4.34 -22.90 -0.83
N THR A 191 5.52 -22.95 -0.23
CA THR A 191 6.80 -22.64 -0.90
C THR A 191 7.53 -23.94 -1.28
N TRP A 192 8.13 -23.98 -2.47
CA TRP A 192 8.91 -25.13 -2.93
C TRP A 192 10.39 -25.06 -2.51
N GLU A 193 11.19 -26.05 -2.91
CA GLU A 193 12.59 -26.18 -2.52
C GLU A 193 13.45 -25.01 -3.03
N GLU A 194 14.09 -24.27 -2.11
CA GLU A 194 14.92 -23.09 -2.42
C GLU A 194 16.00 -23.37 -3.48
N ARG A 195 16.64 -24.55 -3.44
CA ARG A 195 17.67 -24.93 -4.42
C ARG A 195 17.08 -25.04 -5.82
N TRP A 196 15.92 -25.67 -5.96
CA TRP A 196 15.24 -25.80 -7.25
C TRP A 196 14.80 -24.43 -7.76
N ILE A 197 14.22 -23.58 -6.91
CA ILE A 197 13.81 -22.21 -7.25
C ILE A 197 15.02 -21.40 -7.74
N ARG A 198 16.18 -21.54 -7.09
CA ARG A 198 17.42 -20.89 -7.53
C ARG A 198 17.92 -21.43 -8.87
N ASP A 199 18.14 -22.74 -8.95
CA ASP A 199 18.89 -23.35 -10.05
C ASP A 199 18.04 -23.43 -11.33
N GLU A 200 16.74 -23.72 -11.22
CA GLU A 200 15.81 -23.83 -12.37
C GLU A 200 15.04 -22.53 -12.63
N GLY A 201 14.74 -21.76 -11.59
CA GLY A 201 14.03 -20.49 -11.71
C GLY A 201 14.99 -19.35 -12.02
N TYR A 202 15.59 -18.76 -10.99
CA TYR A 202 16.41 -17.55 -11.12
C TYR A 202 17.55 -17.70 -12.13
N VAL A 203 18.38 -18.74 -12.01
CA VAL A 203 19.60 -18.93 -12.83
C VAL A 203 19.31 -19.12 -14.31
N LYS A 204 18.21 -19.81 -14.66
CA LYS A 204 17.86 -20.11 -16.07
C LYS A 204 16.93 -19.07 -16.69
N ILE A 205 16.07 -18.43 -15.90
CA ILE A 205 15.04 -17.50 -16.42
C ILE A 205 15.56 -16.06 -16.48
N VAL A 206 16.29 -15.60 -15.45
CA VAL A 206 16.64 -14.18 -15.30
C VAL A 206 17.65 -13.70 -16.34
N PRO A 207 18.82 -14.35 -16.53
CA PRO A 207 19.83 -13.82 -17.45
C PRO A 207 19.36 -13.70 -18.90
N PRO A 208 18.65 -14.67 -19.50
CA PRO A 208 18.13 -14.52 -20.86
C PRO A 208 17.10 -13.39 -21.00
N ALA A 209 16.20 -13.23 -20.02
CA ALA A 209 15.19 -12.18 -20.03
C ALA A 209 15.80 -10.77 -19.87
N VAL A 210 16.79 -10.63 -18.98
CA VAL A 210 17.54 -9.37 -18.82
C VAL A 210 18.33 -9.04 -20.07
N LYS A 211 18.97 -10.02 -20.70
CA LYS A 211 19.68 -9.84 -21.98
C LYS A 211 18.73 -9.33 -23.07
N ALA A 212 17.52 -9.87 -23.17
CA ALA A 212 16.51 -9.42 -24.13
C ALA A 212 16.05 -7.98 -23.85
N ALA A 213 15.78 -7.64 -22.58
CA ALA A 213 15.40 -6.29 -22.18
C ALA A 213 16.50 -5.25 -22.48
N LEU A 214 17.75 -5.58 -22.14
CA LEU A 214 18.92 -4.74 -22.44
C LEU A 214 19.11 -4.53 -23.95
N ALA A 215 18.95 -5.59 -24.75
CA ALA A 215 19.03 -5.50 -26.20
C ALA A 215 17.94 -4.58 -26.77
N ALA A 216 16.70 -4.70 -26.29
CA ALA A 216 15.59 -3.83 -26.68
C ALA A 216 15.85 -2.35 -26.32
N ALA A 217 16.48 -2.10 -25.15
CA ALA A 217 16.90 -0.76 -24.74
C ALA A 217 18.20 -0.27 -25.41
N LYS A 218 18.90 -1.13 -26.17
CA LYS A 218 20.25 -0.89 -26.72
C LYS A 218 21.28 -0.54 -25.64
N LEU A 219 21.22 -1.22 -24.51
CA LEU A 219 22.11 -1.05 -23.34
C LEU A 219 22.91 -2.31 -23.04
N LYS A 220 23.94 -2.17 -22.21
CA LYS A 220 24.68 -3.25 -21.55
C LYS A 220 24.38 -3.26 -20.06
N GLY A 221 24.65 -4.37 -19.37
CA GLY A 221 24.45 -4.45 -17.92
C GLY A 221 25.24 -3.37 -17.15
N ALA A 222 26.43 -3.01 -17.63
CA ALA A 222 27.27 -1.96 -17.05
C ALA A 222 26.66 -0.54 -17.14
N ASP A 223 25.64 -0.33 -17.98
CA ASP A 223 24.95 0.95 -18.13
C ASP A 223 23.86 1.17 -17.07
N ILE A 224 23.58 0.17 -16.23
CA ILE A 224 22.55 0.20 -15.20
C ILE A 224 23.14 0.74 -13.89
N ASN A 225 22.54 1.84 -13.39
CA ASN A 225 22.96 2.47 -12.15
C ASN A 225 22.26 1.88 -10.93
N HIS A 226 21.01 1.44 -11.09
CA HIS A 226 20.20 0.86 -10.02
C HIS A 226 19.56 -0.45 -10.50
N PHE A 227 19.86 -1.55 -9.83
CA PHE A 227 19.33 -2.88 -10.09
C PHE A 227 18.39 -3.28 -8.95
N VAL A 228 17.09 -3.26 -9.25
CA VAL A 228 16.01 -3.60 -8.33
C VAL A 228 15.54 -5.00 -8.66
N MET A 229 15.96 -5.98 -7.88
CA MET A 229 15.50 -7.36 -8.00
C MET A 229 15.26 -7.94 -6.61
N PRO A 230 14.08 -7.73 -6.03
CA PRO A 230 13.76 -8.32 -4.75
C PRO A 230 13.73 -9.84 -4.79
N ALA A 231 14.23 -10.47 -3.72
CA ALA A 231 14.17 -11.91 -3.52
C ALA A 231 14.28 -12.24 -2.03
N LEU A 232 13.57 -13.27 -1.58
CA LEU A 232 13.67 -13.78 -0.19
C LEU A 232 15.06 -14.33 0.12
N MET A 233 15.71 -14.94 -0.88
CA MET A 233 17.07 -15.46 -0.77
C MET A 233 18.09 -14.33 -0.97
N ALA A 234 18.72 -13.88 0.11
CA ALA A 234 19.59 -12.68 0.13
C ALA A 234 20.75 -12.68 -0.88
N ALA A 235 21.23 -13.85 -1.31
CA ALA A 235 22.33 -13.96 -2.28
C ALA A 235 21.89 -13.74 -3.74
N ILE A 236 20.61 -13.99 -4.06
CA ILE A 236 20.10 -13.99 -5.44
C ILE A 236 20.29 -12.65 -6.15
N PRO A 237 19.97 -11.48 -5.57
CA PRO A 237 20.05 -10.22 -6.30
C PRO A 237 21.47 -9.93 -6.80
N LYS A 238 22.48 -10.13 -5.95
CA LYS A 238 23.90 -9.96 -6.30
C LYS A 238 24.38 -11.00 -7.31
N GLN A 239 23.96 -12.25 -7.15
CA GLN A 239 24.28 -13.32 -8.10
C GLN A 239 23.73 -13.01 -9.50
N MET A 240 22.47 -12.60 -9.59
CA MET A 240 21.81 -12.27 -10.85
C MET A 240 22.39 -11.03 -11.50
N ALA A 241 22.70 -9.98 -10.72
CA ALA A 241 23.39 -8.79 -11.22
C ALA A 241 24.72 -9.16 -11.90
N LYS A 242 25.56 -9.95 -11.22
CA LYS A 242 26.84 -10.43 -11.78
C LYS A 242 26.65 -11.22 -13.07
N MET A 243 25.70 -12.15 -13.10
CA MET A 243 25.40 -12.96 -14.29
C MET A 243 24.87 -12.13 -15.46
N CYS A 244 24.19 -11.02 -15.18
CA CYS A 244 23.68 -10.08 -16.19
C CYS A 244 24.70 -8.99 -16.59
N GLY A 245 25.92 -9.03 -16.04
CA GLY A 245 26.94 -8.00 -16.30
C GLY A 245 26.63 -6.64 -15.69
N VAL A 246 25.78 -6.60 -14.66
CA VAL A 246 25.44 -5.40 -13.88
C VAL A 246 26.40 -5.31 -12.69
N ALA A 247 26.85 -4.09 -12.37
CA ALA A 247 27.74 -3.86 -11.24
C ALA A 247 27.08 -4.27 -9.91
N GLU A 248 27.82 -4.93 -9.02
CA GLU A 248 27.29 -5.32 -7.71
C GLU A 248 26.86 -4.10 -6.87
N THR A 249 27.54 -2.97 -7.05
CA THR A 249 27.22 -1.68 -6.41
C THR A 249 25.91 -1.07 -6.89
N ALA A 250 25.37 -1.50 -8.04
CA ALA A 250 24.07 -1.06 -8.53
C ALA A 250 22.90 -1.76 -7.82
N VAL A 251 23.15 -2.91 -7.17
CA VAL A 251 22.11 -3.69 -6.49
C VAL A 251 21.53 -2.88 -5.34
N ARG A 252 20.22 -2.60 -5.40
CA ARG A 252 19.52 -1.84 -4.36
C ARG A 252 19.24 -2.70 -3.14
N ASP A 253 19.20 -2.06 -1.97
CA ASP A 253 18.79 -2.72 -0.72
C ASP A 253 17.36 -3.25 -0.87
N ASN A 254 17.17 -4.50 -0.48
CA ASN A 254 15.88 -5.17 -0.50
C ASN A 254 14.92 -4.68 0.60
N LEU A 255 15.40 -3.82 1.53
CA LEU A 255 14.65 -3.35 2.69
C LEU A 255 14.22 -4.49 3.64
N GLY A 256 14.76 -5.70 3.46
CA GLY A 256 14.34 -6.89 4.18
C GLY A 256 14.60 -6.84 5.69
N ALA A 257 15.48 -5.96 6.18
CA ALA A 257 15.78 -5.81 7.60
C ALA A 257 14.73 -5.01 8.40
N ASN A 258 14.01 -4.10 7.72
CA ASN A 258 13.15 -3.10 8.36
C ASN A 258 11.72 -3.03 7.77
N LEU A 259 11.52 -3.56 6.55
CA LEU A 259 10.21 -3.64 5.88
C LEU A 259 9.74 -5.10 5.81
N GLY A 260 10.63 -6.01 5.44
CA GLY A 260 10.26 -7.36 5.02
C GLY A 260 9.80 -7.40 3.55
N ASP A 261 9.55 -8.58 3.04
CA ASP A 261 9.12 -8.80 1.65
C ASP A 261 7.62 -8.50 1.49
N THR A 262 7.29 -7.46 0.72
CA THR A 262 5.91 -7.03 0.49
C THR A 262 5.29 -7.67 -0.75
N GLY A 263 5.67 -8.92 -1.08
CA GLY A 263 5.11 -9.73 -2.15
C GLY A 263 5.00 -9.00 -3.49
N ALA A 264 3.81 -9.00 -4.11
CA ALA A 264 3.58 -8.34 -5.39
C ALA A 264 3.87 -6.83 -5.41
N ALA A 265 3.89 -6.16 -4.26
CA ALA A 265 4.25 -4.76 -4.17
C ALA A 265 5.76 -4.51 -4.08
N HIS A 266 6.57 -5.54 -3.81
CA HIS A 266 7.93 -5.34 -3.33
C HIS A 266 8.88 -4.71 -4.35
N SER A 267 8.82 -5.10 -5.62
CA SER A 267 9.62 -4.43 -6.67
C SER A 267 9.22 -2.97 -6.86
N LEU A 268 7.94 -2.63 -6.69
CA LEU A 268 7.49 -1.24 -6.75
C LEU A 268 7.86 -0.45 -5.50
N MET A 269 7.90 -1.08 -4.32
CA MET A 269 8.41 -0.48 -3.09
C MET A 269 9.88 -0.10 -3.22
N VAL A 270 10.73 -1.02 -3.71
CA VAL A 270 12.15 -0.73 -3.90
C VAL A 270 12.37 0.27 -5.04
N LEU A 271 11.55 0.27 -6.09
CA LEU A 271 11.55 1.31 -7.12
C LEU A 271 11.21 2.68 -6.53
N ALA A 272 10.15 2.81 -5.73
CA ALA A 272 9.78 4.07 -5.07
C ALA A 272 10.92 4.57 -4.17
N HIS A 273 11.52 3.69 -3.38
CA HIS A 273 12.68 4.04 -2.55
C HIS A 273 13.90 4.46 -3.38
N THR A 274 14.11 3.85 -4.54
CA THR A 274 15.20 4.22 -5.45
C THR A 274 14.97 5.63 -6.03
N LEU A 275 13.75 5.94 -6.47
CA LEU A 275 13.38 7.24 -7.04
C LEU A 275 13.53 8.42 -6.06
N GLU A 276 13.49 8.18 -4.75
CA GLU A 276 13.75 9.22 -3.74
C GLU A 276 15.15 9.85 -3.82
N SER A 277 16.11 9.11 -4.38
CA SER A 277 17.53 9.50 -4.40
C SER A 277 18.18 9.42 -5.79
N ALA A 278 17.45 8.95 -6.79
CA ALA A 278 17.96 8.81 -8.15
C ALA A 278 18.12 10.17 -8.83
N LYS A 279 19.16 10.28 -9.67
CA LYS A 279 19.55 11.53 -10.35
C LYS A 279 19.22 11.47 -11.83
N PRO A 280 18.96 12.62 -12.49
CA PRO A 280 18.77 12.67 -13.93
C PRO A 280 19.88 11.94 -14.70
N GLY A 281 19.48 11.17 -15.72
CA GLY A 281 20.36 10.34 -16.54
C GLY A 281 20.69 8.96 -15.95
N GLU A 282 20.40 8.71 -14.67
CA GLU A 282 20.59 7.37 -14.09
C GLU A 282 19.56 6.38 -14.61
N ARG A 283 19.99 5.14 -14.81
CA ARG A 283 19.17 4.05 -15.33
C ARG A 283 18.79 3.06 -14.24
N ILE A 284 17.50 2.77 -14.14
CA ILE A 284 16.93 1.86 -13.16
C ILE A 284 16.38 0.64 -13.90
N MET A 285 16.88 -0.54 -13.56
CA MET A 285 16.32 -1.82 -14.02
C MET A 285 15.53 -2.45 -12.87
N VAL A 286 14.24 -2.69 -13.10
CA VAL A 286 13.32 -3.27 -12.12
C VAL A 286 12.88 -4.63 -12.60
N LEU A 287 13.03 -5.62 -11.74
CA LEU A 287 12.65 -7.01 -11.98
C LEU A 287 11.64 -7.46 -10.93
N ALA A 288 10.70 -8.29 -11.34
CA ALA A 288 9.93 -9.11 -10.40
C ALA A 288 9.84 -10.54 -10.94
N PHE A 289 10.18 -11.49 -10.08
CA PHE A 289 10.10 -12.91 -10.36
C PHE A 289 8.79 -13.47 -9.77
N GLY A 290 8.15 -14.38 -10.50
CA GLY A 290 6.96 -15.08 -10.07
C GLY A 290 6.26 -15.74 -11.24
N GLN A 291 6.42 -17.07 -11.37
CA GLN A 291 5.93 -17.83 -12.53
C GLN A 291 6.39 -17.19 -13.87
N GLY A 292 7.70 -16.96 -13.96
CA GLY A 292 8.34 -16.17 -15.01
C GLY A 292 8.99 -14.90 -14.46
N LEU A 293 9.11 -13.87 -15.29
CA LEU A 293 9.81 -12.64 -14.97
C LEU A 293 9.25 -11.45 -15.75
N ASP A 294 9.10 -10.32 -15.09
CA ASP A 294 8.98 -9.01 -15.75
C ASP A 294 10.27 -8.21 -15.54
N VAL A 295 10.70 -7.50 -16.58
CA VAL A 295 11.83 -6.56 -16.57
C VAL A 295 11.36 -5.22 -17.11
N VAL A 296 11.63 -4.13 -16.39
CA VAL A 296 11.35 -2.75 -16.80
C VAL A 296 12.63 -1.94 -16.69
N ILE A 297 13.01 -1.23 -17.75
CA ILE A 297 14.19 -0.35 -17.77
C ILE A 297 13.71 1.10 -17.92
N LEU A 298 14.09 1.93 -16.95
CA LEU A 298 13.73 3.34 -16.87
C LEU A 298 15.00 4.20 -16.90
N GLU A 299 14.89 5.41 -17.44
CA GLU A 299 15.92 6.45 -17.31
C GLU A 299 15.32 7.68 -16.62
N VAL A 300 15.95 8.11 -15.55
CA VAL A 300 15.50 9.26 -14.75
C VAL A 300 15.71 10.54 -15.55
N THR A 301 14.73 11.44 -15.52
CA THR A 301 14.77 12.71 -16.25
C THR A 301 14.98 13.88 -15.29
N GLU A 302 15.19 15.08 -15.84
CA GLU A 302 15.24 16.33 -15.07
C GLU A 302 13.95 16.65 -14.31
N GLU A 303 12.80 16.08 -14.71
CA GLU A 303 11.52 16.35 -14.06
C GLU A 303 11.45 15.79 -12.63
N ILE A 304 12.30 14.81 -12.27
CA ILE A 304 12.37 14.27 -10.90
C ILE A 304 12.66 15.37 -9.88
N ALA A 305 13.48 16.37 -10.24
CA ALA A 305 13.85 17.48 -9.37
C ALA A 305 12.70 18.47 -9.13
N LYS A 306 11.65 18.43 -9.97
CA LYS A 306 10.46 19.30 -9.88
C LYS A 306 9.28 18.60 -9.19
N LEU A 307 9.38 17.30 -8.95
CA LEU A 307 8.34 16.53 -8.29
C LEU A 307 8.16 17.05 -6.85
N SER A 308 6.92 17.30 -6.44
CA SER A 308 6.64 17.71 -5.07
C SER A 308 7.12 16.63 -4.07
N LYS A 309 7.52 17.05 -2.87
CA LYS A 309 8.06 16.12 -1.89
C LYS A 309 7.02 15.07 -1.51
N ARG A 310 7.43 13.80 -1.61
CA ARG A 310 6.66 12.63 -1.15
C ARG A 310 7.03 12.32 0.30
N ARG A 311 6.12 11.68 1.04
CA ARG A 311 6.55 11.01 2.28
C ARG A 311 7.50 9.88 1.93
N GLY A 312 7.16 9.12 0.89
CA GLY A 312 8.01 8.08 0.35
C GLY A 312 8.25 6.93 1.34
N VAL A 313 8.91 5.89 0.86
CA VAL A 313 9.31 4.72 1.65
C VAL A 313 10.10 5.17 2.88
N SER A 314 11.08 6.06 2.73
CA SER A 314 11.92 6.51 3.84
C SER A 314 11.10 7.21 4.93
N GLY A 315 10.16 8.09 4.57
CA GLY A 315 9.32 8.80 5.53
C GLY A 315 8.26 7.92 6.21
N TRP A 316 7.82 6.84 5.57
CA TRP A 316 6.94 5.84 6.20
C TRP A 316 7.71 4.87 7.09
N LEU A 317 8.96 4.53 6.74
CA LEU A 317 9.85 3.73 7.60
C LEU A 317 10.24 4.49 8.86
N ALA A 318 10.56 5.78 8.75
CA ALA A 318 11.01 6.62 9.88
C ALA A 318 10.01 6.74 11.04
N ARG A 319 8.71 6.53 10.79
CA ARG A 319 7.66 6.57 11.84
C ARG A 319 7.38 5.20 12.48
N GLY A 320 8.16 4.18 12.13
CA GLY A 320 7.97 2.81 12.59
C GLY A 320 7.94 2.71 14.11
N LYS A 321 7.05 1.86 14.64
CA LYS A 321 6.98 1.53 16.07
C LYS A 321 7.10 0.03 16.25
N VAL A 322 8.13 -0.39 16.97
CA VAL A 322 8.36 -1.80 17.29
C VAL A 322 7.23 -2.34 18.17
N GLU A 323 6.67 -3.47 17.78
CA GLU A 323 5.73 -4.28 18.52
C GLU A 323 6.42 -5.58 18.91
N THR A 324 6.44 -5.86 20.21
CA THR A 324 7.06 -7.06 20.80
C THR A 324 6.00 -8.05 21.28
N ASN A 325 4.72 -7.67 21.29
CA ASN A 325 3.62 -8.55 21.63
C ASN A 325 3.22 -9.42 20.43
N TYR A 326 3.86 -10.59 20.31
CA TYR A 326 3.55 -11.57 19.26
C TYR A 326 2.09 -12.04 19.28
N MET A 327 1.48 -12.17 20.47
CA MET A 327 0.06 -12.57 20.58
C MET A 327 -0.87 -11.51 19.98
N LYS A 328 -0.54 -10.22 20.11
CA LYS A 328 -1.26 -9.13 19.44
C LYS A 328 -1.14 -9.23 17.91
N PHE A 329 0.03 -9.59 17.39
CA PHE A 329 0.17 -9.85 15.95
C PHE A 329 -0.73 -11.00 15.47
N LEU A 330 -0.76 -12.13 16.19
CA LEU A 330 -1.63 -13.25 15.84
C LEU A 330 -3.12 -12.86 15.92
N ALA A 331 -3.50 -12.11 16.95
CA ALA A 331 -4.83 -11.56 17.14
C ALA A 331 -5.30 -10.70 15.95
N PHE A 332 -4.45 -9.79 15.50
CA PHE A 332 -4.76 -8.85 14.41
C PHE A 332 -4.90 -9.53 13.06
N ASN A 333 -4.36 -10.74 12.92
CA ASN A 333 -4.44 -11.55 11.72
C ASN A 333 -5.46 -12.69 11.85
N ASP A 334 -6.32 -12.67 12.88
CA ASP A 334 -7.32 -13.72 13.16
C ASP A 334 -6.71 -15.14 13.25
N MET A 335 -5.42 -15.25 13.58
CA MET A 335 -4.68 -16.52 13.69
C MET A 335 -4.81 -17.17 15.08
N LEU A 336 -5.37 -16.43 16.03
CA LEU A 336 -5.65 -16.90 17.38
C LEU A 336 -7.08 -16.51 17.76
N PRO A 337 -7.95 -17.46 18.15
CA PRO A 337 -9.27 -17.12 18.66
C PRO A 337 -9.14 -16.36 19.97
N ILE A 338 -9.72 -15.17 20.02
CA ILE A 338 -9.81 -14.34 21.23
C ILE A 338 -11.25 -14.30 21.69
N ASP A 339 -11.48 -14.48 22.99
CA ASP A 339 -12.75 -14.15 23.61
C ASP A 339 -12.94 -12.63 23.59
N LYS A 340 -13.82 -12.16 22.70
CA LYS A 340 -14.13 -10.74 22.50
C LYS A 340 -15.21 -10.25 23.48
N GLY A 341 -15.84 -11.18 24.22
CA GLY A 341 -16.95 -10.92 25.14
C GLY A 341 -18.24 -10.46 24.45
N MET A 342 -19.33 -10.42 25.24
CA MET A 342 -20.68 -10.08 24.76
C MET A 342 -20.79 -8.72 24.05
N ARG A 343 -19.90 -7.76 24.37
CA ARG A 343 -19.91 -6.42 23.73
C ARG A 343 -19.45 -6.47 22.27
N ALA A 344 -18.82 -7.55 21.82
CA ALA A 344 -18.41 -7.75 20.44
C ALA A 344 -19.48 -8.43 19.57
N GLU A 345 -20.56 -8.96 20.17
CA GLU A 345 -21.59 -9.75 19.48
C GLU A 345 -22.63 -8.91 18.72
N PHE A 346 -22.48 -7.58 18.71
CA PHE A 346 -23.44 -6.68 18.06
C PHE A 346 -23.45 -6.87 16.53
N ASP A 347 -24.59 -7.25 15.95
CA ASP A 347 -24.75 -7.33 14.48
C ASP A 347 -24.70 -5.92 13.87
N LYS A 348 -23.66 -5.67 13.08
CA LYS A 348 -23.48 -4.42 12.35
C LYS A 348 -23.74 -4.61 10.86
N LYS A 349 -24.98 -4.94 10.48
CA LYS A 349 -25.36 -5.11 9.07
C LYS A 349 -24.95 -3.93 8.18
N THR A 350 -24.26 -4.23 7.09
CA THR A 350 -23.92 -3.21 6.09
C THR A 350 -25.15 -2.81 5.27
N ALA A 351 -25.55 -1.55 5.36
CA ALA A 351 -26.58 -0.97 4.49
C ALA A 351 -25.99 -0.61 3.12
N LEU A 352 -25.85 -1.59 2.21
CA LEU A 352 -25.23 -1.41 0.88
C LEU A 352 -25.86 -0.27 0.05
N SER A 353 -27.18 -0.08 0.14
CA SER A 353 -27.87 1.02 -0.55
C SER A 353 -27.55 2.39 0.02
N VAL A 354 -27.24 2.49 1.32
CA VAL A 354 -26.74 3.71 1.94
C VAL A 354 -25.30 3.94 1.54
N LEU A 355 -24.48 2.88 1.55
CA LEU A 355 -23.09 2.94 1.09
C LEU A 355 -23.02 3.49 -0.34
N TRP A 356 -23.82 2.97 -1.27
CA TRP A 356 -23.88 3.48 -2.64
C TRP A 356 -24.28 4.96 -2.73
N ARG A 357 -25.38 5.35 -2.08
CA ARG A 357 -25.94 6.71 -2.11
C ARG A 357 -25.08 7.75 -1.40
N LYS A 358 -24.23 7.30 -0.45
CA LYS A 358 -23.37 8.16 0.38
C LYS A 358 -21.89 7.84 0.19
N ARG A 359 -21.50 7.16 -0.90
CA ARG A 359 -20.11 6.70 -1.11
C ARG A 359 -19.11 7.85 -1.12
N ASP A 360 -19.46 9.01 -1.67
CA ASP A 360 -18.57 10.18 -1.69
C ASP A 360 -18.32 10.70 -0.27
N MET A 361 -19.34 10.71 0.58
CA MET A 361 -19.20 11.05 2.00
C MET A 361 -18.41 9.98 2.78
N ILE A 362 -18.68 8.70 2.53
CA ILE A 362 -18.15 7.58 3.33
C ILE A 362 -16.72 7.23 2.91
N TYR A 363 -16.50 7.02 1.61
CA TYR A 363 -15.19 6.66 1.06
C TYR A 363 -14.40 7.88 0.63
N GLY A 364 -15.03 8.90 0.06
CA GLY A 364 -14.35 10.09 -0.41
C GLY A 364 -14.12 11.18 0.64
N LEU A 365 -14.61 11.02 1.88
CA LEU A 365 -14.64 12.09 2.90
C LEU A 365 -15.11 13.44 2.32
N VAL A 366 -16.12 13.39 1.46
CA VAL A 366 -16.66 14.58 0.79
C VAL A 366 -17.73 15.22 1.67
N GLY A 367 -17.46 16.44 2.12
CA GLY A 367 -18.38 17.33 2.81
C GLY A 367 -19.05 18.32 1.86
N GLY A 368 -19.63 19.38 2.43
CA GLY A 368 -20.21 20.51 1.70
C GLY A 368 -19.45 21.80 1.98
N LYS A 369 -19.27 22.66 0.96
CA LYS A 369 -18.84 24.05 1.11
C LYS A 369 -19.95 24.98 0.61
N CYS A 370 -20.38 25.90 1.46
CA CYS A 370 -21.44 26.83 1.12
C CYS A 370 -20.97 27.86 0.08
N ARG A 371 -21.65 27.96 -1.07
CA ARG A 371 -21.38 28.98 -2.10
C ARG A 371 -21.62 30.41 -1.62
N VAL A 372 -22.49 30.59 -0.61
CA VAL A 372 -22.89 31.92 -0.13
C VAL A 372 -21.91 32.47 0.90
N CYS A 373 -21.55 31.68 1.92
CA CYS A 373 -20.73 32.15 3.05
C CYS A 373 -19.38 31.42 3.19
N GLY A 374 -19.08 30.45 2.32
CA GLY A 374 -17.82 29.69 2.35
C GLY A 374 -17.70 28.65 3.46
N THR A 375 -18.69 28.51 4.36
CA THR A 375 -18.65 27.55 5.47
C THR A 375 -18.55 26.11 4.95
N VAL A 376 -17.54 25.38 5.41
CA VAL A 376 -17.39 23.93 5.19
C VAL A 376 -18.14 23.17 6.29
N GLN A 377 -18.78 22.06 5.92
CA GLN A 377 -19.50 21.19 6.85
C GLN A 377 -19.42 19.71 6.48
N PHE A 378 -19.46 18.86 7.51
CA PHE A 378 -19.57 17.43 7.38
C PHE A 378 -20.53 16.91 8.46
N PRO A 379 -21.51 16.05 8.13
CA PRO A 379 -21.93 15.67 6.77
C PRO A 379 -22.48 16.84 5.93
N LYS A 380 -22.44 16.69 4.59
CA LYS A 380 -23.16 17.58 3.68
C LYS A 380 -24.67 17.46 3.91
N SER A 381 -25.36 18.60 4.06
CA SER A 381 -26.82 18.69 4.16
C SER A 381 -27.36 19.75 3.20
N GLN A 382 -28.69 19.86 3.05
CA GLN A 382 -29.31 20.88 2.18
C GLN A 382 -29.18 22.30 2.76
N VAL A 383 -28.98 22.45 4.06
CA VAL A 383 -28.98 23.75 4.75
C VAL A 383 -27.57 24.05 5.23
N CYS A 384 -27.09 25.27 4.96
CA CYS A 384 -25.85 25.73 5.55
C CYS A 384 -25.95 25.76 7.10
N VAL A 385 -24.99 25.12 7.77
CA VAL A 385 -24.94 25.06 9.26
C VAL A 385 -24.52 26.37 9.92
N ASN A 386 -24.07 27.37 9.15
CA ASN A 386 -23.71 28.67 9.68
C ASN A 386 -24.97 29.43 10.14
N PRO A 387 -25.07 29.80 11.43
CA PRO A 387 -26.27 30.43 12.01
C PRO A 387 -26.61 31.79 11.39
N ASN A 388 -25.64 32.43 10.72
CA ASN A 388 -25.84 33.71 10.06
C ASN A 388 -26.14 33.57 8.55
N CYS A 389 -26.18 32.34 8.02
CA CYS A 389 -26.38 32.09 6.59
C CYS A 389 -27.68 31.32 6.32
N HIS A 390 -27.80 30.10 6.83
CA HIS A 390 -28.95 29.21 6.59
C HIS A 390 -29.37 29.03 5.12
N ALA A 391 -28.48 29.35 4.16
CA ALA A 391 -28.78 29.24 2.75
C ALA A 391 -29.10 27.77 2.38
N MET A 392 -30.28 27.57 1.80
CA MET A 392 -30.76 26.30 1.28
C MET A 392 -30.07 25.96 -0.05
N ASP A 393 -29.85 24.67 -0.29
CA ASP A 393 -29.28 24.09 -1.51
C ASP A 393 -27.95 24.72 -1.96
N SER A 394 -27.20 25.28 -1.00
CA SER A 394 -26.00 26.10 -1.24
C SER A 394 -24.68 25.32 -1.25
N GLN A 395 -24.72 23.99 -1.06
CA GLN A 395 -23.53 23.19 -0.77
C GLN A 395 -22.90 22.57 -2.03
N ASP A 396 -21.68 22.99 -2.35
CA ASP A 396 -20.80 22.30 -3.31
C ASP A 396 -20.04 21.16 -2.64
N ASP A 397 -19.71 20.12 -3.40
CA ASP A 397 -18.88 19.03 -2.89
C ASP A 397 -17.48 19.53 -2.53
N TYR A 398 -17.02 19.18 -1.33
CA TYR A 398 -15.73 19.60 -0.82
C TYR A 398 -14.96 18.41 -0.24
N SER A 399 -13.85 18.04 -0.87
CA SER A 399 -13.02 16.93 -0.39
C SER A 399 -12.26 17.36 0.86
N MET A 400 -12.42 16.60 1.94
CA MET A 400 -11.76 16.88 3.22
C MET A 400 -10.61 15.92 3.53
N GLN A 401 -10.27 15.02 2.60
CA GLN A 401 -9.28 13.96 2.79
C GLN A 401 -7.87 14.50 3.10
N GLY A 402 -7.46 15.54 2.38
CA GLY A 402 -6.13 16.14 2.49
C GLY A 402 -6.00 17.22 3.55
N LEU A 403 -7.08 17.55 4.26
CA LEU A 403 -7.09 18.62 5.26
C LEU A 403 -6.50 18.12 6.59
N GLU A 404 -5.70 18.98 7.21
CA GLU A 404 -5.32 18.80 8.62
C GLU A 404 -6.54 19.09 9.50
N ALA A 405 -6.78 18.24 10.50
CA ALA A 405 -7.81 18.39 11.51
C ALA A 405 -7.18 18.61 12.89
N ALA A 406 -7.98 19.03 13.87
CA ALA A 406 -7.59 19.12 15.26
C ALA A 406 -8.58 18.37 16.16
N VAL A 407 -8.08 17.76 17.24
CA VAL A 407 -8.92 17.13 18.26
C VAL A 407 -9.69 18.20 19.05
N MET A 408 -11.01 18.16 19.04
CA MET A 408 -11.86 18.99 19.91
C MET A 408 -12.10 18.35 21.27
N SER A 409 -12.39 17.06 21.26
CA SER A 409 -12.60 16.24 22.45
C SER A 409 -12.23 14.80 22.12
N PHE A 410 -11.85 14.01 23.12
CA PHE A 410 -11.56 12.59 22.93
C PHE A 410 -11.89 11.78 24.18
N THR A 411 -12.00 10.48 24.00
CA THR A 411 -12.16 9.48 25.05
C THR A 411 -11.17 8.34 24.80
N ALA A 412 -10.60 7.81 25.87
CA ALA A 412 -9.83 6.57 25.86
C ALA A 412 -10.67 5.49 26.57
N ASP A 413 -11.36 4.67 25.79
CA ASP A 413 -12.32 3.68 26.28
C ASP A 413 -11.66 2.30 26.42
N SER A 414 -11.61 1.78 27.65
CA SER A 414 -11.16 0.41 27.96
C SER A 414 -12.31 -0.54 28.29
N LEU A 415 -13.56 -0.09 28.20
CA LEU A 415 -14.75 -0.83 28.60
C LEU A 415 -15.41 -1.52 27.40
N THR A 416 -15.51 -0.82 26.26
CA THR A 416 -16.05 -1.38 25.02
C THR A 416 -14.98 -2.26 24.33
N TYR A 417 -15.42 -3.33 23.65
CA TYR A 417 -14.50 -4.14 22.86
C TYR A 417 -13.85 -3.29 21.75
N SER A 418 -12.52 -3.31 21.70
CA SER A 418 -11.73 -2.89 20.56
C SER A 418 -10.61 -3.91 20.29
N PRO A 419 -10.20 -4.09 19.04
CA PRO A 419 -9.07 -4.99 18.74
C PRO A 419 -7.76 -4.51 19.37
N ASP A 420 -7.55 -3.19 19.50
CA ASP A 420 -6.40 -2.58 20.16
C ASP A 420 -6.87 -1.65 21.30
N PRO A 421 -7.01 -2.14 22.54
CA PRO A 421 -7.44 -1.33 23.66
C PRO A 421 -6.29 -0.48 24.26
N PRO A 422 -6.58 0.74 24.77
CA PRO A 422 -7.88 1.40 24.78
C PRO A 422 -8.27 1.94 23.40
N ALA A 423 -9.57 1.95 23.11
CA ALA A 423 -10.10 2.62 21.94
C ALA A 423 -10.04 4.14 22.12
N TYR A 424 -9.31 4.82 21.23
CA TYR A 424 -9.32 6.27 21.16
C TYR A 424 -10.30 6.72 20.09
N TYR A 425 -11.26 7.56 20.47
CA TYR A 425 -12.18 8.22 19.55
C TYR A 425 -12.60 9.57 20.09
N GLY A 426 -13.04 10.46 19.21
CA GLY A 426 -13.33 11.83 19.61
C GLY A 426 -13.89 12.72 18.50
N MET A 427 -14.34 13.90 18.88
CA MET A 427 -14.73 14.92 17.92
C MET A 427 -13.48 15.57 17.33
N ILE A 428 -13.35 15.58 16.01
CA ILE A 428 -12.34 16.37 15.30
C ILE A 428 -12.98 17.55 14.58
N THR A 429 -12.21 18.61 14.33
CA THR A 429 -12.62 19.78 13.55
C THR A 429 -11.58 20.12 12.49
N PHE A 430 -12.04 20.64 11.37
CA PHE A 430 -11.17 21.19 10.32
C PHE A 430 -11.10 22.72 10.41
N PRO A 431 -10.00 23.36 9.98
CA PRO A 431 -9.85 24.81 10.03
C PRO A 431 -10.95 25.59 9.28
N GLU A 432 -11.41 25.07 8.14
CA GLU A 432 -12.44 25.71 7.30
C GLU A 432 -13.89 25.44 7.77
N GLY A 433 -14.05 24.63 8.83
CA GLY A 433 -15.34 24.13 9.30
C GLY A 433 -15.57 22.66 8.97
N GLY A 434 -16.62 22.10 9.56
CA GLY A 434 -16.90 20.67 9.55
C GLY A 434 -16.28 19.95 10.74
N ARG A 435 -17.09 19.10 11.36
CA ARG A 435 -16.71 18.32 12.54
C ARG A 435 -17.41 16.98 12.51
N PHE A 436 -16.74 15.94 12.95
CA PHE A 436 -17.39 14.65 13.15
C PHE A 436 -16.64 13.82 14.20
N MET A 437 -17.32 12.79 14.70
CA MET A 437 -16.72 11.81 15.59
C MET A 437 -15.87 10.83 14.79
N ALA A 438 -14.57 10.83 15.04
CA ALA A 438 -13.60 9.95 14.37
C ALA A 438 -13.00 8.96 15.38
N ASP A 439 -12.82 7.72 14.94
CA ASP A 439 -11.90 6.80 15.61
C ASP A 439 -10.47 7.27 15.34
N PHE A 440 -9.59 7.13 16.33
CA PHE A 440 -8.19 7.48 16.22
C PHE A 440 -7.36 6.21 15.99
N THR A 441 -6.31 6.32 15.18
CA THR A 441 -5.39 5.22 14.85
C THR A 441 -3.96 5.74 14.77
N ASP A 442 -2.98 4.84 14.71
CA ASP A 442 -1.55 5.19 14.61
C ASP A 442 -1.05 6.15 15.71
N SER A 443 -1.72 6.21 16.87
CA SER A 443 -1.44 7.17 17.94
C SER A 443 -0.89 6.53 19.20
N ASP A 444 0.08 7.19 19.82
CA ASP A 444 0.47 6.93 21.22
C ASP A 444 -0.38 7.79 22.17
N LYS A 445 -0.47 7.36 23.44
CA LYS A 445 -1.30 8.02 24.46
C LYS A 445 -0.97 9.51 24.60
N GLU A 446 0.30 9.86 24.50
CA GLU A 446 0.83 11.22 24.67
C GLU A 446 0.51 12.13 23.47
N GLN A 447 0.20 11.53 22.31
CA GLN A 447 -0.13 12.26 21.08
C GLN A 447 -1.61 12.64 21.01
N VAL A 448 -2.47 11.95 21.76
CA VAL A 448 -3.92 12.22 21.78
C VAL A 448 -4.27 13.22 22.87
N LYS A 449 -4.45 14.48 22.49
CA LYS A 449 -4.88 15.57 23.37
C LYS A 449 -5.71 16.60 22.60
N VAL A 450 -6.52 17.38 23.32
CA VAL A 450 -7.27 18.51 22.71
C VAL A 450 -6.29 19.46 22.01
N GLY A 451 -6.63 19.87 20.79
CA GLY A 451 -5.79 20.69 19.92
C GLY A 451 -4.68 19.94 19.19
N ALA A 452 -4.50 18.62 19.42
CA ALA A 452 -3.54 17.83 18.65
C ALA A 452 -3.92 17.81 17.17
N LYS A 453 -2.93 18.06 16.32
CA LYS A 453 -3.05 18.01 14.86
C LYS A 453 -3.17 16.58 14.39
N MET A 454 -4.16 16.33 13.54
CA MET A 454 -4.49 15.04 13.00
C MET A 454 -4.56 15.10 11.47
N ARG A 455 -4.14 14.03 10.82
CA ARG A 455 -4.40 13.76 9.40
C ARG A 455 -5.47 12.69 9.28
N MET A 456 -6.21 12.73 8.17
CA MET A 456 -7.18 11.70 7.85
C MET A 456 -6.52 10.55 7.10
N THR A 457 -6.82 9.31 7.51
CA THR A 457 -6.28 8.10 6.90
C THR A 457 -7.40 7.09 6.62
N PHE A 458 -7.35 6.45 5.45
CA PHE A 458 -8.37 5.49 5.04
C PHE A 458 -8.11 4.13 5.69
N ARG A 459 -9.11 3.59 6.40
CA ARG A 459 -8.96 2.40 7.25
C ARG A 459 -10.17 1.50 7.17
N ILE A 460 -10.00 0.26 7.62
CA ILE A 460 -11.13 -0.62 7.95
C ILE A 460 -11.81 -0.04 9.19
N ARG A 461 -13.09 0.26 9.07
CA ARG A 461 -13.94 0.65 10.19
C ARG A 461 -14.33 -0.58 10.99
N ASP A 462 -14.77 -1.63 10.31
CA ASP A 462 -15.13 -2.92 10.89
C ASP A 462 -15.35 -3.99 9.78
N ASN A 463 -15.69 -5.20 10.20
CA ASN A 463 -15.95 -6.35 9.32
C ASN A 463 -17.33 -6.98 9.64
N ASP A 464 -18.17 -7.19 8.63
CA ASP A 464 -19.45 -7.92 8.74
C ASP A 464 -19.20 -9.43 8.64
N GLN A 465 -18.72 -10.02 9.74
CA GLN A 465 -18.35 -11.45 9.81
C GLN A 465 -19.56 -12.37 9.58
N MET A 466 -20.78 -11.94 9.95
CA MET A 466 -22.00 -12.72 9.77
C MET A 466 -22.40 -12.90 8.29
N ARG A 467 -21.88 -12.05 7.39
CA ARG A 467 -22.26 -12.02 5.96
C ARG A 467 -21.04 -12.13 5.06
N GLY A 468 -20.18 -13.10 5.36
CA GLY A 468 -19.03 -13.45 4.52
C GLY A 468 -17.85 -12.48 4.63
N GLY A 469 -17.75 -11.73 5.73
CA GLY A 469 -16.57 -10.90 6.00
C GLY A 469 -16.50 -9.61 5.17
N PHE A 470 -17.65 -8.96 4.91
CA PHE A 470 -17.66 -7.70 4.17
C PHE A 470 -16.91 -6.60 4.93
N LYS A 471 -15.78 -6.13 4.36
CA LYS A 471 -15.00 -5.02 4.91
C LYS A 471 -15.70 -3.68 4.67
N ARG A 472 -15.97 -2.94 5.75
CA ARG A 472 -16.41 -1.54 5.68
C ARG A 472 -15.22 -0.64 5.94
N TYR A 473 -14.99 0.27 5.01
CA TYR A 473 -13.95 1.29 5.14
C TYR A 473 -14.53 2.64 5.55
N PHE A 474 -13.73 3.41 6.27
CA PHE A 474 -14.01 4.79 6.61
C PHE A 474 -12.70 5.51 6.97
N TRP A 475 -12.79 6.82 7.19
CA TRP A 475 -11.65 7.64 7.57
C TRP A 475 -11.47 7.67 9.09
N LYS A 476 -10.25 7.42 9.54
CA LYS A 476 -9.82 7.58 10.93
C LYS A 476 -8.85 8.73 11.05
N ALA A 477 -8.75 9.31 12.24
CA ALA A 477 -7.78 10.36 12.52
C ALA A 477 -6.48 9.74 13.04
N ALA A 478 -5.34 10.18 12.51
CA ALA A 478 -4.02 9.79 12.99
C ALA A 478 -3.19 11.05 13.27
N PRO A 479 -2.21 11.03 14.19
CA PRO A 479 -1.30 12.15 14.37
C PRO A 479 -0.68 12.58 13.03
N ALA A 480 -0.65 13.90 12.80
CA ALA A 480 -0.20 14.52 11.54
C ALA A 480 1.24 14.13 11.16
#